data_AF-A0A369LPU4-F1
#
_entry.id   AF-A0A369LPU4-F1
#
_cell.length_a   1.000
_cell.length_b   1.000
_cell.length_c   1.000
_cell.angle_alpha   90.00
_cell.angle_beta   90.00
_cell.angle_gamma   90.00
#
_symmetry.space_group_name_H-M   'P 1'
#
loop_
_entity.id
_entity.type
_entity.pdbx_description
1 polymer ?
#
loop_
_entity_poly.entity_id
_entity_poly.type
_entity_poly.pdbx_seq_one_letter_code
_entity_poly.pdbx_strand_id
1 'polypeptide(L)'
;MFDSVTNKVSSTKKPGRFVKPSAFEKIQLEGGGIEDLHPVENIYPGLIGIAVDYLTRLMTGDSPDSAFSVSLNGSDKVNARKQAEALIESVKGLEDDSICSAIRLAVFDTVYRAGEAAYVPVETIYPDADTVENVRNMVWRSVAFLDIYGPKITDHLTFKGGYTGHVTSGDGDFLTKDTLWDFKVSKQTLQSRSVLQLLIYWRLGLHSIHPEYRDVKYLGVYNPRMNMIYRYPVADISDEAIEELDYSIICYPRE
;
A
#
# COMPACT_ATOMS: atom_id res chain seq x y z
N MET A 1 -17.10 -6.13 -18.62
CA MET A 1 -15.62 -5.95 -18.56
C MET A 1 -15.27 -5.99 -17.08
N PHE A 2 -14.54 -7.01 -16.65
CA PHE A 2 -14.17 -7.21 -15.26
C PHE A 2 -12.84 -6.47 -15.00
N ASP A 3 -12.89 -5.35 -14.28
CA ASP A 3 -11.69 -4.56 -13.99
C ASP A 3 -11.24 -4.73 -12.54
N SER A 4 -9.92 -4.67 -12.31
CA SER A 4 -9.38 -4.39 -10.98
C SER A 4 -9.58 -2.91 -10.64
N VAL A 5 -9.56 -2.56 -9.35
CA VAL A 5 -9.57 -1.15 -8.92
C VAL A 5 -8.44 -0.37 -9.59
N THR A 6 -7.23 -0.92 -9.66
CA THR A 6 -6.09 -0.30 -10.34
C THR A 6 -6.38 0.01 -11.80
N ASN A 7 -7.01 -0.91 -12.55
CA ASN A 7 -7.40 -0.68 -13.94
C ASN A 7 -8.51 0.37 -14.05
N LYS A 8 -9.49 0.35 -13.14
CA LYS A 8 -10.57 1.35 -13.09
C LYS A 8 -10.06 2.76 -12.82
N VAL A 9 -9.15 2.91 -11.85
CA VAL A 9 -8.49 4.18 -11.55
C VAL A 9 -7.70 4.67 -12.75
N SER A 10 -6.99 3.77 -13.44
CA SER A 10 -6.15 4.11 -14.59
C SER A 10 -6.96 4.58 -15.81
N SER A 11 -8.11 3.96 -16.05
CA SER A 11 -9.00 4.29 -17.16
C SER A 11 -9.92 5.49 -16.90
N THR A 12 -10.13 5.86 -15.63
CA THR A 12 -10.96 7.00 -15.24
C THR A 12 -10.28 8.32 -15.63
N LYS A 13 -10.90 9.04 -16.58
CA LYS A 13 -10.47 10.40 -16.97
C LYS A 13 -10.74 11.37 -15.84
N LYS A 14 -9.88 12.36 -15.61
CA LYS A 14 -10.07 13.45 -14.61
C LYS A 14 -10.47 12.95 -13.20
N PRO A 15 -9.67 12.08 -12.54
CA PRO A 15 -10.01 11.52 -11.23
C PRO A 15 -10.14 12.58 -10.11
N GLY A 16 -9.50 13.75 -10.25
CA GLY A 16 -9.61 14.82 -9.26
C GLY A 16 -10.95 15.56 -9.22
N ARG A 17 -11.93 15.16 -10.05
CA ARG A 17 -13.29 15.75 -10.00
C ARG A 17 -14.10 15.27 -8.79
N PHE A 18 -13.79 14.09 -8.26
CA PHE A 18 -14.47 13.55 -7.07
C PHE A 18 -13.97 14.24 -5.82
N VAL A 19 -12.66 14.18 -5.57
CA VAL A 19 -11.97 14.94 -4.53
C VAL A 19 -10.60 15.36 -5.07
N LYS A 20 -10.24 16.63 -4.86
CA LYS A 20 -8.92 17.14 -5.28
C LYS A 20 -7.87 16.76 -4.24
N PRO A 21 -6.64 16.35 -4.64
CA PRO A 21 -5.55 16.12 -3.70
C PRO A 21 -5.25 17.30 -2.78
N SER A 22 -5.48 18.54 -3.24
CA SER A 22 -5.29 19.75 -2.44
C SER A 22 -6.30 19.94 -1.32
N ALA A 23 -7.39 19.16 -1.31
CA ALA A 23 -8.40 19.20 -0.25
C ALA A 23 -8.00 18.38 0.98
N PHE A 24 -7.03 17.47 0.83
CA PHE A 24 -6.49 16.69 1.95
C PHE A 24 -5.66 17.61 2.84
N GLU A 25 -5.88 17.51 4.15
CA GLU A 25 -4.97 18.06 5.16
C GLU A 25 -3.60 17.41 4.99
N LYS A 26 -2.52 18.20 5.05
CA LYS A 26 -1.15 17.72 4.95
C LYS A 26 -0.47 17.87 6.29
N ILE A 27 0.00 16.75 6.85
CA ILE A 27 0.60 16.71 8.18
C ILE A 27 2.00 16.10 8.03
N GLN A 28 3.02 16.94 8.24
CA GLN A 28 4.41 16.49 8.33
C GLN A 28 4.61 15.88 9.72
N LEU A 29 5.09 14.65 9.78
CA LEU A 29 5.43 14.00 11.05
C LEU A 29 6.85 14.38 11.49
N GLU A 30 7.10 14.27 12.79
CA GLU A 30 8.45 14.33 13.36
C GLU A 30 9.31 13.15 12.86
N GLY A 31 10.65 13.27 12.94
CA GLY A 31 11.58 12.26 12.43
C GLY A 31 12.10 12.52 11.01
N GLY A 32 12.06 13.79 10.59
CA GLY A 32 12.65 14.26 9.33
C GLY A 32 11.81 13.92 8.09
N GLY A 33 12.26 14.37 6.93
CA GLY A 33 11.60 14.21 5.64
C GLY A 33 12.46 13.49 4.61
N ILE A 34 12.26 13.84 3.34
CA ILE A 34 13.04 13.27 2.23
C ILE A 34 14.49 13.76 2.25
N GLU A 35 14.73 14.93 2.82
CA GLU A 35 16.02 15.60 2.98
C GLU A 35 16.98 14.86 3.91
N ASP A 36 16.46 14.01 4.81
CA ASP A 36 17.26 13.17 5.71
C ASP A 36 17.56 11.79 5.11
N LEU A 37 17.09 11.51 3.90
CA LEU A 37 17.40 10.28 3.18
C LEU A 37 18.54 10.52 2.20
N HIS A 38 19.34 9.47 1.97
CA HIS A 38 20.34 9.48 0.91
C HIS A 38 19.68 9.75 -0.45
N PRO A 39 20.26 10.61 -1.29
CA PRO A 39 19.58 11.12 -2.49
C PRO A 39 19.40 10.06 -3.57
N VAL A 40 20.27 9.05 -3.58
CA VAL A 40 20.34 7.97 -4.56
C VAL A 40 20.18 6.64 -3.86
N GLU A 41 19.33 5.79 -4.42
CA GLU A 41 19.19 4.38 -4.06
C GLU A 41 19.51 3.58 -5.32
N ASN A 42 20.20 2.45 -5.17
CA ASN A 42 20.61 1.62 -6.31
C ASN A 42 19.57 0.55 -6.69
N ILE A 43 18.43 0.51 -5.99
CA ILE A 43 17.33 -0.43 -6.23
C ILE A 43 16.10 0.29 -6.80
N TYR A 44 15.35 -0.42 -7.65
CA TYR A 44 14.11 0.08 -8.23
C TYR A 44 13.10 0.50 -7.14
N PRO A 45 12.50 1.72 -7.21
CA PRO A 45 11.62 2.24 -6.16
C PRO A 45 10.44 1.34 -5.78
N GLY A 46 9.92 0.54 -6.72
CA GLY A 46 8.82 -0.39 -6.43
C GLY A 46 9.22 -1.50 -5.44
N LEU A 47 10.44 -2.05 -5.58
CA LEU A 47 10.94 -3.05 -4.63
C LEU A 47 11.19 -2.46 -3.25
N ILE A 48 11.68 -1.22 -3.21
CA ILE A 48 11.84 -0.48 -1.95
C ILE A 48 10.50 -0.26 -1.27
N GLY A 49 9.46 0.12 -2.01
CA GLY A 49 8.12 0.30 -1.46
C GLY A 49 7.56 -0.97 -0.83
N ILE A 50 7.67 -2.11 -1.53
CA ILE A 50 7.22 -3.42 -1.02
C ILE A 50 8.03 -3.82 0.23
N ALA A 51 9.36 -3.68 0.19
CA ALA A 51 10.22 -4.03 1.31
C ALA A 51 9.91 -3.19 2.56
N VAL A 52 9.69 -1.88 2.40
CA VAL A 52 9.31 -0.98 3.51
C VAL A 52 7.95 -1.38 4.09
N ASP A 53 6.95 -1.69 3.26
CA ASP A 53 5.64 -2.16 3.74
C ASP A 53 5.79 -3.45 4.56
N TYR A 54 6.44 -4.48 3.99
CA TYR A 54 6.55 -5.79 4.65
C TYR A 54 7.41 -5.76 5.92
N LEU A 55 8.49 -4.99 5.93
CA LEU A 55 9.26 -4.76 7.16
C LEU A 55 8.45 -3.97 8.18
N THR A 56 7.61 -3.02 7.77
CA THR A 56 6.72 -2.30 8.70
C THR A 56 5.73 -3.26 9.36
N ARG A 57 5.14 -4.18 8.59
CA ARG A 57 4.24 -5.22 9.12
C ARG A 57 4.96 -6.11 10.13
N LEU A 58 6.15 -6.60 9.79
CA LEU A 58 7.00 -7.38 10.69
C LEU A 58 7.28 -6.63 12.01
N MET A 59 7.72 -5.37 11.91
CA MET A 59 8.06 -4.55 13.08
C MET A 59 6.84 -4.15 13.92
N THR A 60 5.63 -4.34 13.41
CA THR A 60 4.37 -4.04 14.12
C THR A 60 3.56 -5.27 14.49
N GLY A 61 4.16 -6.46 14.41
CA GLY A 61 3.64 -7.68 15.05
C GLY A 61 3.39 -8.87 14.13
N ASP A 62 3.53 -8.71 12.82
CA ASP A 62 3.37 -9.85 11.90
C ASP A 62 4.57 -10.80 12.00
N SER A 63 4.31 -12.09 11.72
CA SER A 63 5.41 -13.03 11.46
C SER A 63 6.03 -12.78 10.08
N PRO A 64 7.30 -13.15 9.85
CA PRO A 64 7.93 -13.07 8.54
C PRO A 64 7.10 -13.72 7.42
N ASP A 65 6.60 -14.95 7.63
CA ASP A 65 5.76 -15.64 6.63
C ASP A 65 4.46 -14.90 6.31
N SER A 66 3.83 -14.29 7.31
CA SER A 66 2.61 -13.50 7.12
C SER A 66 2.89 -12.23 6.31
N ALA A 67 3.87 -11.45 6.76
CA ALA A 67 4.25 -10.18 6.13
C ALA A 67 4.69 -10.38 4.67
N PHE A 68 5.41 -11.47 4.37
CA PHE A 68 5.91 -11.79 3.03
C PHE A 68 5.05 -12.81 2.28
N SER A 69 3.81 -13.06 2.70
CA SER A 69 2.94 -14.09 2.11
C SER A 69 2.72 -13.92 0.60
N VAL A 70 2.62 -12.69 0.11
CA VAL A 70 2.47 -12.40 -1.33
C VAL A 70 3.75 -12.73 -2.10
N SER A 71 4.92 -12.37 -1.56
CA SER A 71 6.22 -12.77 -2.11
C SER A 71 6.37 -14.29 -2.14
N LEU A 72 5.97 -14.97 -1.06
CA LEU A 72 5.97 -16.42 -1.00
C LEU A 72 5.12 -17.05 -2.11
N ASN A 73 3.89 -16.59 -2.30
CA ASN A 73 3.01 -17.05 -3.38
C ASN A 73 3.57 -16.73 -4.77
N GLY A 74 4.27 -15.61 -4.92
CA GLY A 74 4.94 -15.24 -6.17
C GLY A 74 6.13 -16.12 -6.49
N SER A 75 6.87 -16.56 -5.47
CA SER A 75 8.04 -17.44 -5.63
C SER A 75 7.66 -18.82 -6.17
N ASP A 76 6.46 -19.31 -5.83
CA ASP A 76 5.92 -20.57 -6.37
C ASP A 76 5.73 -20.50 -7.89
N LYS A 77 5.34 -19.34 -8.43
CA LYS A 77 5.12 -19.15 -9.89
C LYS A 77 6.40 -19.29 -10.72
N VAL A 78 7.56 -19.09 -10.11
CA VAL A 78 8.88 -19.18 -10.78
C VAL A 78 9.73 -20.34 -10.22
N ASN A 79 9.11 -21.28 -9.48
CA ASN A 79 9.78 -22.42 -8.86
C ASN A 79 10.94 -22.04 -7.91
N ALA A 80 10.86 -20.88 -7.26
CA ALA A 80 11.89 -20.32 -6.39
C ALA A 80 11.54 -20.38 -4.89
N ARG A 81 10.56 -21.21 -4.50
CA ARG A 81 10.05 -21.30 -3.12
C ARG A 81 11.14 -21.49 -2.06
N LYS A 82 12.04 -22.45 -2.29
CA LYS A 82 13.17 -22.73 -1.36
C LYS A 82 14.10 -21.54 -1.19
N GLN A 83 14.30 -20.76 -2.25
CA GLN A 83 15.13 -19.57 -2.20
C GLN A 83 14.44 -18.44 -1.42
N ALA A 84 13.13 -18.27 -1.62
CA ALA A 84 12.34 -17.33 -0.83
C ALA A 84 12.33 -17.71 0.67
N GLU A 85 12.16 -18.99 1.00
CA GLU A 85 12.20 -19.48 2.39
C GLU A 85 13.56 -19.20 3.05
N ALA A 86 14.68 -19.46 2.36
CA ALA A 86 16.01 -19.15 2.87
C ALA A 86 16.24 -17.64 3.12
N LEU A 87 15.66 -16.79 2.25
CA LEU A 87 15.70 -15.34 2.47
C LEU A 87 14.83 -14.93 3.68
N ILE A 88 13.65 -15.52 3.84
CA ILE A 88 12.76 -15.24 4.98
C ILE A 88 13.42 -15.59 6.31
N GLU A 89 14.13 -16.72 6.41
CA GLU A 89 14.88 -17.10 7.61
C GLU A 89 15.94 -16.06 8.04
N SER A 90 16.39 -15.24 7.09
CA SER A 90 17.35 -14.15 7.31
C SER A 90 16.70 -12.83 7.72
N VAL A 91 15.37 -12.68 7.57
CA VAL A 91 14.64 -11.47 7.96
C VAL A 91 14.23 -11.54 9.44
N LYS A 92 15.02 -10.90 10.31
CA LYS A 92 14.81 -10.94 11.77
C LYS A 92 14.49 -9.58 12.41
N GLY A 93 14.60 -8.52 11.62
CA GLY A 93 14.48 -7.14 12.11
C GLY A 93 14.96 -6.15 11.06
N LEU A 94 15.65 -5.11 11.51
CA LEU A 94 16.13 -4.01 10.65
C LEU A 94 17.66 -3.96 10.54
N GLU A 95 18.35 -5.06 10.84
CA GLU A 95 19.78 -5.22 10.53
C GLU A 95 20.00 -5.24 9.02
N ASP A 96 21.22 -4.93 8.58
CA ASP A 96 21.55 -4.80 7.16
C ASP A 96 21.18 -6.06 6.37
N ASP A 97 21.53 -7.25 6.87
CA ASP A 97 21.24 -8.52 6.20
C ASP A 97 19.72 -8.81 6.12
N SER A 98 18.97 -8.45 7.17
CA SER A 98 17.51 -8.56 7.20
C SER A 98 16.89 -7.68 6.10
N ILE A 99 17.34 -6.43 5.98
CA ILE A 99 16.84 -5.48 4.98
C ILE A 99 17.24 -5.92 3.56
N CYS A 100 18.47 -6.38 3.36
CA CYS A 100 18.92 -6.93 2.08
C CYS A 100 18.03 -8.09 1.63
N SER A 101 17.71 -8.99 2.57
CA SER A 101 16.85 -10.15 2.31
C SER A 101 15.41 -9.76 2.00
N ALA A 102 14.86 -8.78 2.72
CA ALA A 102 13.53 -8.22 2.46
C ALA A 102 13.42 -7.58 1.07
N ILE A 103 14.44 -6.81 0.65
CA ILE A 103 14.49 -6.21 -0.70
C ILE A 103 14.54 -7.28 -1.78
N ARG A 104 15.28 -8.37 -1.57
CA ARG A 104 15.33 -9.51 -2.50
C ARG A 104 13.98 -10.24 -2.55
N LEU A 105 13.34 -10.47 -1.42
CA LEU A 105 12.02 -11.08 -1.34
C LEU A 105 10.94 -10.28 -2.05
N ALA A 106 11.05 -8.95 -2.06
CA ALA A 106 10.09 -8.07 -2.72
C ALA A 106 9.94 -8.35 -4.23
N VAL A 107 10.95 -8.94 -4.89
CA VAL A 107 10.85 -9.28 -6.32
C VAL A 107 9.78 -10.33 -6.59
N PHE A 108 9.54 -11.23 -5.65
CA PHE A 108 8.52 -12.26 -5.85
C PHE A 108 7.11 -11.67 -5.77
N ASP A 109 6.89 -10.57 -5.05
CA ASP A 109 5.61 -9.85 -5.08
C ASP A 109 5.31 -9.34 -6.49
N THR A 110 6.32 -8.78 -7.18
CA THR A 110 6.15 -8.30 -8.55
C THR A 110 5.77 -9.44 -9.49
N VAL A 111 6.32 -10.64 -9.29
CA VAL A 111 5.92 -11.86 -10.00
C VAL A 111 4.48 -12.25 -9.69
N TYR A 112 4.06 -12.17 -8.43
CA TYR A 112 2.68 -12.47 -8.07
C TYR A 112 1.69 -11.55 -8.80
N ARG A 113 1.97 -10.25 -8.86
CA ARG A 113 1.08 -9.21 -9.39
C ARG A 113 1.16 -9.01 -10.91
N ALA A 114 2.35 -9.05 -11.49
CA ALA A 114 2.60 -8.75 -12.90
C ALA A 114 2.95 -9.99 -13.74
N GLY A 115 3.13 -11.15 -13.11
CA GLY A 115 3.45 -12.42 -13.76
C GLY A 115 4.95 -12.70 -13.90
N GLU A 116 5.29 -13.89 -14.39
CA GLU A 116 6.67 -14.40 -14.47
C GLU A 116 7.63 -13.50 -15.25
N ALA A 117 7.13 -12.76 -16.25
CA ALA A 117 7.95 -11.83 -17.04
C ALA A 117 8.50 -10.64 -16.24
N ALA A 118 7.94 -10.37 -15.05
CA ALA A 118 8.45 -9.33 -14.13
C ALA A 118 9.57 -9.83 -13.20
N TYR A 119 9.92 -11.12 -13.27
CA TYR A 119 10.93 -11.70 -12.40
C TYR A 119 12.32 -11.15 -12.71
N VAL A 120 13.03 -10.74 -11.65
CA VAL A 120 14.45 -10.41 -11.68
C VAL A 120 15.16 -11.39 -10.73
N PRO A 121 16.22 -12.09 -11.17
CA PRO A 121 16.93 -13.03 -10.30
C PRO A 121 17.45 -12.35 -9.03
N VAL A 122 17.14 -12.91 -7.86
CA VAL A 122 17.50 -12.32 -6.56
C VAL A 122 19.01 -12.13 -6.39
N GLU A 123 19.82 -12.96 -7.05
CA GLU A 123 21.29 -12.91 -7.07
C GLU A 123 21.83 -11.73 -7.89
N THR A 124 20.96 -10.94 -8.51
CA THR A 124 21.34 -9.69 -9.20
C THR A 124 20.95 -8.45 -8.40
N ILE A 125 20.28 -8.63 -7.26
CA ILE A 125 19.78 -7.56 -6.41
C ILE A 125 20.75 -7.36 -5.23
N TYR A 126 21.49 -6.25 -5.27
CA TYR A 126 22.51 -5.88 -4.29
C TYR A 126 22.24 -4.45 -3.79
N PRO A 127 21.38 -4.26 -2.77
CA PRO A 127 21.21 -2.94 -2.17
C PRO A 127 22.53 -2.47 -1.54
N ASP A 128 22.90 -1.22 -1.79
CA ASP A 128 24.04 -0.59 -1.12
C ASP A 128 23.67 -0.07 0.28
N ALA A 129 24.68 0.36 1.04
CA ALA A 129 24.51 0.83 2.42
C ALA A 129 23.52 2.00 2.51
N ASP A 130 23.59 2.95 1.56
CA ASP A 130 22.69 4.11 1.49
C ASP A 130 21.23 3.67 1.29
N THR A 131 20.99 2.71 0.40
CA THR A 131 19.67 2.13 0.16
C THR A 131 19.14 1.41 1.39
N VAL A 132 19.99 0.63 2.07
CA VAL A 132 19.63 -0.10 3.29
C VAL A 132 19.26 0.87 4.43
N GLU A 133 20.05 1.93 4.61
CA GLU A 133 19.78 2.97 5.62
C GLU A 133 18.48 3.72 5.32
N ASN A 134 18.23 4.06 4.06
CA ASN A 134 16.97 4.68 3.66
C ASN A 134 15.76 3.80 3.97
N VAL A 135 15.82 2.50 3.67
CA VAL A 135 14.76 1.55 4.00
C VAL A 135 14.54 1.50 5.51
N ARG A 136 15.61 1.39 6.30
CA ARG A 136 15.53 1.39 7.77
C ARG A 136 14.81 2.63 8.30
N ASN A 137 15.20 3.81 7.82
CA ASN A 137 14.60 5.08 8.25
C ASN A 137 13.11 5.16 7.89
N MET A 138 12.74 4.72 6.69
CA MET A 138 11.33 4.67 6.29
C MET A 138 10.51 3.67 7.12
N VAL A 139 11.08 2.52 7.51
CA VAL A 139 10.39 1.57 8.39
C VAL A 139 10.21 2.17 9.79
N TRP A 140 11.25 2.79 10.37
CA TRP A 140 11.13 3.44 11.68
C TRP A 140 10.07 4.55 11.71
N ARG A 141 10.03 5.38 10.67
CA ARG A 141 8.96 6.38 10.51
C ARG A 141 7.58 5.74 10.48
N SER A 142 7.44 4.60 9.80
CA SER A 142 6.18 3.87 9.69
C SER A 142 5.72 3.25 11.01
N VAL A 143 6.67 2.75 11.81
CA VAL A 143 6.39 2.30 13.18
C VAL A 143 5.90 3.47 14.04
N ALA A 144 6.62 4.60 14.03
CA ALA A 144 6.23 5.80 14.77
C ALA A 144 4.85 6.36 14.33
N PHE A 145 4.55 6.30 13.02
CA PHE A 145 3.22 6.62 12.50
C PHE A 145 2.14 5.71 13.10
N LEU A 146 2.38 4.40 13.20
CA LEU A 146 1.44 3.44 13.77
C LEU A 146 1.32 3.56 15.30
N ASP A 147 2.32 4.09 16.00
CA ASP A 147 2.19 4.44 17.43
C ASP A 147 1.18 5.58 17.66
N ILE A 148 1.00 6.47 16.67
CA ILE A 148 0.09 7.62 16.74
C ILE A 148 -1.30 7.29 16.18
N TYR A 149 -1.35 6.65 15.01
CA TYR A 149 -2.60 6.42 14.26
C TYR A 149 -3.11 4.99 14.33
N GLY A 150 -2.30 4.06 14.83
CA GLY A 150 -2.70 2.68 15.05
C GLY A 150 -3.54 2.48 16.32
N PRO A 151 -3.70 1.21 16.76
CA PRO A 151 -3.24 0.00 16.09
C PRO A 151 -4.01 -0.24 14.79
N LYS A 152 -3.44 -1.09 13.93
CA LYS A 152 -4.14 -1.60 12.75
C LYS A 152 -5.28 -2.51 13.21
N ILE A 153 -6.48 -2.34 12.63
CA ILE A 153 -7.61 -3.25 12.84
C ILE A 153 -7.40 -4.51 11.99
N THR A 154 -6.94 -4.32 10.75
CA THR A 154 -6.71 -5.39 9.81
C THR A 154 -5.67 -4.96 8.77
N ASP A 155 -4.83 -5.92 8.39
CA ASP A 155 -3.87 -5.85 7.30
C ASP A 155 -4.44 -6.60 6.09
N HIS A 156 -4.10 -6.17 4.87
CA HIS A 156 -4.57 -6.80 3.62
C HIS A 156 -6.09 -6.72 3.45
N LEU A 157 -6.58 -5.50 3.25
CA LEU A 157 -8.00 -5.23 3.08
C LEU A 157 -8.56 -5.89 1.83
N THR A 158 -9.63 -6.67 2.03
CA THR A 158 -10.47 -7.18 0.94
C THR A 158 -11.84 -6.53 1.00
N PHE A 159 -12.56 -6.53 -0.13
CA PHE A 159 -13.91 -5.98 -0.23
C PHE A 159 -14.93 -7.07 -0.58
N LYS A 160 -14.79 -8.24 0.04
CA LYS A 160 -15.67 -9.39 -0.23
C LYS A 160 -17.15 -9.01 -0.05
N GLY A 161 -17.96 -9.28 -1.07
CA GLY A 161 -19.38 -8.89 -1.11
C GLY A 161 -19.64 -7.47 -1.63
N GLY A 162 -18.62 -6.59 -1.63
CA GLY A 162 -18.72 -5.23 -2.14
C GLY A 162 -18.37 -5.10 -3.62
N TYR A 163 -17.66 -6.08 -4.20
CA TYR A 163 -17.34 -6.10 -5.63
C TYR A 163 -18.59 -6.20 -6.52
N THR A 164 -18.44 -5.76 -7.78
CA THR A 164 -19.49 -5.81 -8.81
C THR A 164 -18.99 -6.57 -10.04
N GLY A 165 -19.87 -6.77 -11.03
CA GLY A 165 -19.46 -7.28 -12.35
C GLY A 165 -18.52 -6.34 -13.15
N HIS A 166 -18.25 -5.13 -12.64
CA HIS A 166 -17.42 -4.11 -13.28
C HIS A 166 -16.13 -3.81 -12.50
N VAL A 167 -16.13 -4.03 -11.19
CA VAL A 167 -14.96 -3.96 -10.31
C VAL A 167 -14.89 -5.25 -9.52
N THR A 168 -13.99 -6.16 -9.92
CA THR A 168 -13.95 -7.54 -9.42
C THR A 168 -12.81 -7.85 -8.46
N SER A 169 -11.83 -6.96 -8.36
CA SER A 169 -10.69 -7.14 -7.47
C SER A 169 -10.07 -5.82 -7.05
N GLY A 170 -9.49 -5.79 -5.86
CA GLY A 170 -8.73 -4.67 -5.33
C GLY A 170 -8.20 -5.04 -3.94
N ASP A 171 -7.00 -4.57 -3.62
CA ASP A 171 -6.37 -4.82 -2.33
C ASP A 171 -6.05 -3.46 -1.70
N GLY A 172 -6.70 -3.15 -0.58
CA GLY A 172 -6.34 -1.99 0.23
C GLY A 172 -5.24 -2.35 1.22
N ASP A 173 -4.54 -1.35 1.75
CA ASP A 173 -3.37 -1.61 2.59
C ASP A 173 -3.78 -1.98 4.02
N PHE A 174 -4.36 -1.04 4.77
CA PHE A 174 -4.82 -1.31 6.13
C PHE A 174 -5.88 -0.32 6.64
N LEU A 175 -6.61 -0.75 7.67
CA LEU A 175 -7.53 0.08 8.43
C LEU A 175 -6.98 0.34 9.83
N THR A 176 -7.25 1.54 10.34
CA THR A 176 -7.13 1.88 11.76
C THR A 176 -8.52 2.23 12.29
N LYS A 177 -8.64 2.61 13.57
CA LYS A 177 -9.92 2.85 14.24
C LYS A 177 -10.94 3.68 13.44
N ASP A 178 -10.48 4.71 12.74
CA ASP A 178 -11.36 5.66 12.04
C ASP A 178 -10.89 6.01 10.62
N THR A 179 -9.81 5.38 10.12
CA THR A 179 -9.17 5.79 8.88
C THR A 179 -8.81 4.60 8.00
N LEU A 180 -9.20 4.69 6.73
CA LEU A 180 -8.74 3.83 5.64
C LEU A 180 -7.45 4.40 5.04
N TRP A 181 -6.37 3.62 5.06
CA TRP A 181 -5.04 4.07 4.67
C TRP A 181 -4.55 3.45 3.35
N ASP A 182 -3.91 4.27 2.52
CA ASP A 182 -3.02 3.89 1.41
C ASP A 182 -1.58 4.20 1.84
N PHE A 183 -0.73 3.18 1.86
CA PHE A 183 0.68 3.25 2.21
C PHE A 183 1.52 3.48 0.96
N LYS A 184 2.16 4.65 0.86
CA LYS A 184 2.77 5.11 -0.39
C LYS A 184 4.23 5.50 -0.22
N VAL A 185 5.16 4.61 -0.56
CA VAL A 185 6.59 4.98 -0.62
C VAL A 185 6.89 5.69 -1.94
N SER A 186 6.89 7.03 -1.95
CA SER A 186 7.09 7.81 -3.17
C SER A 186 7.70 9.19 -2.91
N LYS A 187 8.46 9.71 -3.87
CA LYS A 187 8.90 11.13 -3.87
C LYS A 187 7.80 12.08 -4.37
N GLN A 188 6.72 11.54 -4.94
CA GLN A 188 5.62 12.34 -5.48
C GLN A 188 4.67 12.81 -4.37
N THR A 189 4.14 14.01 -4.53
CA THR A 189 3.01 14.49 -3.72
C THR A 189 1.75 13.67 -3.99
N LEU A 190 0.73 13.79 -3.14
CA LEU A 190 -0.56 13.12 -3.32
C LEU A 190 -1.12 13.33 -4.73
N GLN A 191 -1.44 12.23 -5.42
CA GLN A 191 -1.95 12.20 -6.78
C GLN A 191 -3.46 11.94 -6.79
N SER A 192 -4.17 12.55 -7.73
CA SER A 192 -5.64 12.36 -7.88
C SER A 192 -6.03 10.89 -8.11
N ARG A 193 -5.13 10.08 -8.68
CA ARG A 193 -5.36 8.64 -8.85
C ARG A 193 -5.35 7.89 -7.51
N SER A 194 -4.44 8.22 -6.59
CA SER A 194 -4.44 7.66 -5.22
C SER A 194 -5.71 8.06 -4.48
N VAL A 195 -6.16 9.31 -4.63
CA VAL A 195 -7.43 9.77 -4.03
C VAL A 195 -8.62 8.95 -4.57
N LEU A 196 -8.71 8.78 -5.90
CA LEU A 196 -9.78 7.96 -6.49
C LEU A 196 -9.72 6.49 -6.03
N GLN A 197 -8.51 5.93 -5.89
CA GLN A 197 -8.33 4.57 -5.39
C GLN A 197 -8.90 4.41 -3.97
N LEU A 198 -8.55 5.31 -3.06
CA LEU A 198 -9.09 5.33 -1.69
C LEU A 198 -10.62 5.49 -1.67
N LEU A 199 -11.16 6.37 -2.52
CA LEU A 199 -12.61 6.55 -2.64
C LEU A 199 -13.29 5.25 -3.07
N ILE A 200 -12.76 4.56 -4.09
CA ILE A 200 -13.30 3.27 -4.55
C ILE A 200 -13.20 2.23 -3.44
N TYR A 201 -12.06 2.12 -2.74
CA TYR A 201 -11.89 1.20 -1.62
C TYR A 201 -12.87 1.46 -0.48
N TRP A 202 -13.10 2.72 -0.12
CA TRP A 202 -14.07 3.10 0.89
C TRP A 202 -15.50 2.68 0.50
N ARG A 203 -15.92 2.99 -0.73
CA ARG A 203 -17.25 2.59 -1.22
C ARG A 203 -17.39 1.07 -1.29
N LEU A 204 -16.43 0.36 -1.88
CA LEU A 204 -16.41 -1.10 -1.90
C LEU A 204 -16.49 -1.70 -0.48
N GLY A 205 -15.78 -1.10 0.47
CA GLY A 205 -15.79 -1.49 1.88
C GLY A 205 -17.17 -1.34 2.54
N LEU A 206 -17.84 -0.21 2.33
CA LEU A 206 -19.19 0.04 2.86
C LEU A 206 -20.25 -0.91 2.31
N HIS A 207 -20.08 -1.39 1.09
CA HIS A 207 -20.94 -2.40 0.46
C HIS A 207 -20.47 -3.85 0.71
N SER A 208 -19.34 -4.04 1.40
CA SER A 208 -18.81 -5.37 1.70
C SER A 208 -19.48 -6.01 2.92
N ILE A 209 -19.14 -7.27 3.17
CA ILE A 209 -19.58 -7.98 4.38
C ILE A 209 -18.88 -7.50 5.66
N HIS A 210 -17.89 -6.61 5.53
CA HIS A 210 -16.96 -6.21 6.57
C HIS A 210 -17.48 -4.95 7.30
N PRO A 211 -18.00 -5.07 8.53
CA PRO A 211 -18.66 -3.96 9.21
C PRO A 211 -17.71 -2.81 9.61
N GLU A 212 -16.41 -3.06 9.75
CA GLU A 212 -15.41 -2.08 10.17
C GLU A 212 -15.30 -0.86 9.24
N TYR A 213 -15.67 -1.00 7.96
CA TYR A 213 -15.69 0.13 7.03
C TYR A 213 -16.73 1.19 7.39
N ARG A 214 -17.76 0.85 8.20
CA ARG A 214 -18.76 1.81 8.69
C ARG A 214 -18.19 2.78 9.72
N ASP A 215 -17.09 2.42 10.37
CA ASP A 215 -16.43 3.26 11.36
C ASP A 215 -15.41 4.24 10.73
N VAL A 216 -15.17 4.13 9.41
CA VAL A 216 -14.26 5.00 8.68
C VAL A 216 -14.81 6.42 8.64
N LYS A 217 -14.08 7.35 9.26
CA LYS A 217 -14.33 8.79 9.25
C LYS A 217 -13.39 9.54 8.32
N TYR A 218 -12.25 8.95 7.98
CA TYR A 218 -11.23 9.59 7.16
C TYR A 218 -10.68 8.65 6.09
N LEU A 219 -10.30 9.25 4.97
CA LEU A 219 -9.41 8.63 3.98
C LEU A 219 -8.00 9.18 4.20
N GLY A 220 -7.02 8.29 4.26
CA GLY A 220 -5.64 8.61 4.60
C GLY A 220 -4.64 8.09 3.56
N VAL A 221 -3.62 8.89 3.24
CA VAL A 221 -2.39 8.40 2.61
C VAL A 221 -1.24 8.67 3.56
N TYR A 222 -0.46 7.65 3.87
CA TYR A 222 0.79 7.82 4.59
C TYR A 222 1.97 7.53 3.67
N ASN A 223 2.95 8.43 3.64
CA ASN A 223 4.14 8.31 2.82
C ASN A 223 5.39 8.38 3.70
N PRO A 224 6.05 7.24 4.01
CA PRO A 224 7.21 7.23 4.91
C PRO A 224 8.46 7.88 4.31
N ARG A 225 8.53 7.97 2.98
CA ARG A 225 9.68 8.60 2.30
C ARG A 225 9.67 10.11 2.51
N MET A 226 8.50 10.73 2.41
CA MET A 226 8.30 12.14 2.71
C MET A 226 7.99 12.38 4.20
N ASN A 227 7.75 11.30 4.95
CA ASN A 227 7.23 11.30 6.32
C ASN A 227 5.97 12.17 6.48
N MET A 228 5.05 12.02 5.52
CA MET A 228 3.90 12.90 5.34
C MET A 228 2.60 12.11 5.36
N ILE A 229 1.62 12.64 6.09
CA ILE A 229 0.23 12.19 6.07
C ILE A 229 -0.60 13.13 5.21
N TYR A 230 -1.51 12.56 4.44
CA TYR A 230 -2.62 13.25 3.82
C TYR A 230 -3.91 12.68 4.37
N ARG A 231 -4.80 13.50 4.94
CA ARG A 231 -6.05 13.00 5.54
C ARG A 231 -7.25 13.85 5.09
N TYR A 232 -8.37 13.20 4.81
CA TYR A 232 -9.60 13.85 4.36
C TYR A 232 -10.84 13.26 5.02
N PRO A 233 -11.74 14.07 5.62
CA PRO A 233 -12.97 13.56 6.23
C PRO A 233 -13.92 13.01 5.16
N VAL A 234 -14.45 11.80 5.36
CA VAL A 234 -15.44 11.25 4.41
C VAL A 234 -16.75 12.03 4.40
N ALA A 235 -17.06 12.72 5.50
CA ALA A 235 -18.25 13.58 5.62
C ALA A 235 -18.20 14.81 4.71
N ASP A 236 -17.02 15.19 4.22
CA ASP A 236 -16.84 16.35 3.33
C ASP A 236 -16.97 15.96 1.84
N ILE A 237 -17.09 14.66 1.52
CA ILE A 237 -17.32 14.18 0.16
C ILE A 237 -18.77 14.51 -0.23
N SER A 238 -18.96 15.16 -1.38
CA SER A 238 -20.31 15.52 -1.83
C SER A 238 -21.14 14.30 -2.25
N ASP A 239 -22.45 14.38 -2.06
CA ASP A 239 -23.38 13.33 -2.46
C ASP A 239 -23.29 13.05 -3.97
N GLU A 240 -23.09 14.07 -4.80
CA GLU A 240 -22.93 13.89 -6.25
C GLU A 240 -21.67 13.08 -6.60
N ALA A 241 -20.57 13.30 -5.85
CA ALA A 241 -19.35 12.52 -6.03
C ALA A 241 -19.56 11.05 -5.61
N ILE A 242 -20.30 10.82 -4.53
CA ILE A 242 -20.65 9.47 -4.05
C ILE A 242 -21.54 8.76 -5.08
N GLU A 243 -22.60 9.41 -5.56
CA GLU A 243 -23.50 8.85 -6.57
C GLU A 243 -22.76 8.52 -7.87
N GLU A 244 -21.88 9.41 -8.33
CA GLU A 244 -21.09 9.15 -9.54
C GLU A 244 -20.13 7.96 -9.32
N LEU A 245 -19.46 7.89 -8.16
CA LEU A 245 -18.61 6.74 -7.82
C LEU A 245 -19.39 5.43 -7.83
N ASP A 246 -20.49 5.37 -7.08
CA ASP A 246 -21.25 4.14 -6.87
C ASP A 246 -21.89 3.65 -8.17
N TYR A 247 -22.52 4.55 -8.94
CA TYR A 247 -23.31 4.14 -10.10
C TYR A 247 -22.54 4.18 -11.42
N SER A 248 -21.57 5.09 -11.58
CA SER A 248 -20.85 5.27 -12.84
C SER A 248 -19.47 4.61 -12.87
N ILE A 249 -18.79 4.51 -11.71
CA ILE A 249 -17.44 3.94 -11.63
C ILE A 249 -17.48 2.49 -11.15
N ILE A 250 -18.17 2.23 -10.05
CA ILE A 250 -18.28 0.90 -9.42
C ILE A 250 -19.46 0.12 -10.00
N CYS A 251 -20.49 0.81 -10.48
CA CYS A 251 -21.67 0.27 -11.15
C CYS A 251 -22.51 -0.64 -10.24
N TYR A 252 -22.84 -0.16 -9.04
CA TYR A 252 -23.90 -0.76 -8.24
C TYR A 252 -25.27 -0.62 -8.92
N PRO A 253 -26.20 -1.56 -8.70
CA PRO A 253 -27.59 -1.40 -9.12
C PRO A 253 -28.19 -0.14 -8.47
N ARG A 254 -29.00 0.60 -9.22
CA ARG A 254 -29.87 1.62 -8.64
C ARG A 254 -31.06 0.93 -8.00
N GLU A 255 -31.36 1.30 -6.76
CA GLU A 255 -32.61 0.92 -6.08
C GLU A 255 -33.83 1.59 -6.74
#